data_AF-A0A0L7KSL8-F1
#
_entry.id   AF-A0A0L7KSL8-F1
#
_cell.length_a   1.000
_cell.length_b   1.000
_cell.length_c   1.000
_cell.angle_alpha   90.00
_cell.angle_beta   90.00
_cell.angle_gamma   90.00
#
_symmetry.space_group_name_H-M   'P 1'
#
loop_
_entity.id
_entity.type
_entity.pdbx_description
1 polymer ?
#
loop_
_entity_poly.entity_id
_entity_poly.type
_entity_poly.pdbx_seq_one_letter_code
_entity_poly.pdbx_strand_id
1 'polypeptide(L)'
;MRAERLHLTVGVMSLMDNEERLVASKLLGEAKDKIILNHNRDHVKLHVTLINSKYRKTSDDAGKKRETFDGSEILQRFKDFDFGVVELNQIHLSQRDSAGDDGYYQPTCVVSLVMQG
;
A
#
# COMPACT_ATOMS: atom_id res chain seq x y z
N MET A 1 8.82 -3.05 -20.11
CA MET A 1 8.47 -2.32 -18.87
C MET A 1 8.21 -3.35 -17.80
N ARG A 2 8.98 -3.37 -16.71
CA ARG A 2 8.82 -4.37 -15.65
C ARG A 2 8.37 -3.67 -14.38
N ALA A 3 7.06 -3.61 -14.18
CA ALA A 3 6.44 -3.41 -12.88
C ALA A 3 5.60 -4.67 -12.61
N GLU A 4 6.25 -5.70 -12.07
CA GLU A 4 5.63 -7.01 -11.79
C GLU A 4 4.94 -7.06 -10.42
N ARG A 5 4.88 -5.95 -9.68
CA ARG A 5 4.42 -5.93 -8.29
C ARG A 5 3.41 -4.81 -8.08
N LEU A 6 2.17 -5.18 -7.78
CA LEU A 6 1.16 -4.24 -7.29
C LEU A 6 1.42 -3.97 -5.80
N HIS A 7 1.72 -2.71 -5.44
CA HIS A 7 1.73 -2.29 -4.03
C HIS A 7 0.30 -1.99 -3.58
N LEU A 8 -0.19 -2.77 -2.61
CA LEU A 8 -1.47 -2.53 -1.96
C LEU A 8 -1.24 -2.30 -0.47
N THR A 9 -1.50 -1.07 -0.01
CA THR A 9 -1.42 -0.73 1.42
C THR A 9 -2.74 -1.09 2.09
N VAL A 10 -2.75 -2.15 2.91
CA VAL A 10 -3.94 -2.61 3.66
C VAL A 10 -4.15 -1.82 4.95
N GLY A 11 -3.10 -1.14 5.45
CA GLY A 11 -3.17 -0.27 6.62
C GLY A 11 -1.90 0.57 6.77
N VAL A 12 -1.99 1.64 7.56
CA VAL A 12 -0.85 2.49 7.92
C VAL A 12 -0.66 2.42 9.43
N MET A 13 0.53 2.08 9.87
CA MET A 13 0.93 2.07 11.29
C MET A 13 2.20 2.91 11.43
N SER A 14 2.29 3.69 12.50
CA SER A 14 3.52 4.41 12.86
C SER A 14 4.26 3.58 13.89
N LEU A 15 5.31 2.88 13.46
CA LEU A 15 6.20 2.10 14.33
C LEU A 15 7.46 2.94 14.57
N MET A 16 7.61 3.44 15.80
CA MET A 16 8.60 4.42 16.21
C MET A 16 9.99 3.82 16.42
N ASP A 17 10.09 2.53 16.77
CA ASP A 17 11.35 1.85 17.01
C ASP A 17 11.48 0.47 16.36
N ASN A 18 12.66 -0.15 16.50
CA ASN A 18 12.96 -1.46 15.94
C ASN A 18 12.25 -2.61 16.65
N GLU A 19 11.89 -2.45 17.92
CA GLU A 19 11.19 -3.48 18.71
C GLU A 19 9.74 -3.59 18.25
N GLU A 20 9.05 -2.46 18.09
CA GLU A 20 7.70 -2.38 17.54
C GLU A 20 7.63 -2.97 16.12
N ARG A 21 8.65 -2.71 15.29
CA ARG A 21 8.79 -3.32 13.96
C ARG A 21 8.94 -4.83 13.99
N LEU A 22 9.72 -5.35 14.94
CA LEU A 22 9.90 -6.79 15.11
C LEU A 22 8.59 -7.46 15.56
N VAL A 23 7.89 -6.86 16.51
CA VAL A 23 6.57 -7.33 16.98
C VAL A 23 5.55 -7.31 15.84
N ALA A 24 5.48 -6.22 15.08
CA ALA A 24 4.60 -6.12 13.91
C ALA A 24 4.95 -7.16 12.83
N SER A 25 6.24 -7.41 12.59
CA SER A 25 6.70 -8.43 11.64
C SER A 25 6.26 -9.83 12.07
N LYS A 26 6.38 -10.14 13.36
CA LYS A 26 5.91 -11.41 13.93
C LYS A 26 4.40 -11.56 13.82
N LEU A 27 3.65 -10.53 14.22
CA LEU A 27 2.18 -10.52 14.12
C LEU A 27 1.73 -10.65 12.67
N LEU A 28 2.42 -10.03 11.71
CA LEU A 28 2.09 -10.16 10.29
C LEU A 28 2.37 -11.58 9.79
N GLY A 29 3.46 -12.20 10.25
CA GLY A 29 3.74 -13.61 9.99
C GLY A 29 2.64 -14.53 10.51
N GLU A 30 2.18 -14.34 11.75
CA GLU A 30 1.06 -15.08 12.34
C GLU A 30 -0.28 -14.78 11.67
N ALA A 31 -0.46 -13.54 11.22
CA ALA A 31 -1.67 -13.06 10.58
C ALA A 31 -1.75 -13.44 9.11
N LYS A 32 -0.69 -13.97 8.50
CA LYS A 32 -0.70 -14.56 7.13
C LYS A 32 -1.94 -15.44 6.92
N ASP A 33 -2.21 -16.32 7.88
CA ASP A 33 -3.30 -17.28 7.78
C ASP A 33 -4.67 -16.65 8.11
N LYS A 34 -4.71 -15.59 8.94
CA LYS A 34 -5.96 -14.95 9.40
C LYS A 34 -6.43 -13.80 8.52
N ILE A 35 -5.51 -12.99 7.98
CA ILE A 35 -5.82 -11.86 7.08
C ILE A 35 -6.42 -12.38 5.77
N ILE A 36 -5.97 -13.54 5.30
CA ILE A 36 -6.51 -14.18 4.08
C ILE A 36 -7.80 -14.93 4.37
N LEU A 37 -7.91 -15.63 5.50
CA LEU A 37 -9.02 -16.58 5.72
C LEU A 37 -10.14 -16.09 6.65
N ASN A 38 -9.93 -15.07 7.49
CA ASN A 38 -10.92 -14.68 8.49
C ASN A 38 -10.88 -13.17 8.78
N HIS A 39 -11.54 -12.38 7.93
CA HIS A 39 -11.83 -10.99 8.26
C HIS A 39 -13.30 -10.81 8.67
N ASN A 40 -13.53 -10.89 9.98
CA ASN A 40 -14.82 -10.58 10.63
C ASN A 40 -14.98 -9.06 10.87
N ARG A 41 -14.57 -8.24 9.89
CA ARG A 41 -15.01 -6.84 9.79
C ARG A 41 -16.05 -6.78 8.69
N ASP A 42 -17.13 -6.05 8.90
CA ASP A 42 -18.25 -6.02 7.96
C ASP A 42 -17.87 -5.53 6.55
N HIS A 43 -16.71 -4.87 6.36
CA HIS A 43 -16.03 -4.68 5.05
C HIS A 43 -14.69 -3.94 5.19
N VAL A 44 -13.73 -4.25 4.31
CA VAL A 44 -12.52 -3.45 4.03
C VAL A 44 -12.56 -3.06 2.55
N LYS A 45 -12.33 -1.77 2.23
CA LYS A 45 -12.25 -1.30 0.85
C LYS A 45 -10.82 -1.38 0.33
N LEU A 46 -10.52 -2.44 -0.41
CA LEU A 46 -9.28 -2.52 -1.18
C LEU A 46 -9.33 -1.51 -2.33
N HIS A 47 -8.29 -0.70 -2.46
CA HIS A 47 -8.13 0.26 -3.55
C HIS A 47 -6.65 0.49 -3.83
N VAL A 48 -6.33 0.84 -5.07
CA VAL A 48 -4.98 1.24 -5.48
C VAL A 48 -4.93 2.76 -5.53
N THR A 49 -3.97 3.37 -4.83
CA THR A 49 -3.77 4.82 -4.88
C THR A 49 -2.87 5.16 -6.06
N LEU A 50 -3.41 5.84 -7.08
CA LEU A 50 -2.63 6.35 -8.21
C LEU A 50 -2.13 7.78 -7.97
N ILE A 51 -2.95 8.62 -7.36
CA ILE A 51 -2.68 10.04 -7.14
C ILE A 51 -3.05 10.40 -5.71
N ASN A 52 -2.18 11.13 -5.02
CA ASN A 52 -2.46 11.67 -3.70
C ASN A 52 -2.00 13.13 -3.63
N SER A 53 -2.96 14.05 -3.52
CA SER A 53 -2.69 15.49 -3.53
C SER A 53 -1.87 15.97 -2.33
N LYS A 54 -1.74 15.16 -1.27
CA LYS A 54 -0.82 15.44 -0.15
C LYS A 54 0.64 15.54 -0.61
N TYR A 55 1.04 14.79 -1.63
CA TYR A 55 2.42 14.74 -2.12
C TYR A 55 2.70 15.68 -3.29
N ARG A 56 1.78 16.62 -3.57
CA ARG A 56 2.02 17.67 -4.57
C ARG A 56 3.20 18.53 -4.09
N LYS A 57 4.35 18.42 -4.76
CA LYS A 57 5.51 19.30 -4.52
C LYS A 57 5.22 20.66 -5.18
N THR A 58 5.26 21.73 -4.41
CA THR A 58 5.33 23.09 -4.95
C THR A 58 6.71 23.67 -4.65
N SER A 59 7.20 24.59 -5.46
CA SER A 59 8.53 25.22 -5.27
C SER A 59 8.67 25.96 -3.93
N ASP A 60 7.56 26.26 -3.25
CA ASP A 60 7.50 27.00 -1.99
C ASP A 60 6.75 26.17 -0.92
N ASP A 61 7.40 25.14 -0.39
CA ASP A 61 6.85 24.15 0.57
C ASP A 61 6.65 24.69 2.01
N ALA A 62 6.66 26.01 2.21
CA ALA A 62 6.38 26.63 3.51
C ALA A 62 4.86 26.72 3.79
N GLY A 63 4.26 25.61 4.22
CA GLY A 63 3.01 25.63 4.99
C GLY A 63 1.70 25.89 4.22
N LYS A 64 1.66 25.67 2.89
CA LYS A 64 0.41 25.80 2.13
C LYS A 64 -0.61 24.72 2.50
N LYS A 65 -1.88 25.13 2.62
CA LYS A 65 -3.03 24.23 2.81
C LYS A 65 -3.12 23.24 1.66
N ARG A 66 -3.52 22.00 1.96
CA ARG A 66 -3.77 20.95 0.96
C ARG A 66 -4.72 21.46 -0.12
N GLU A 67 -4.24 21.47 -1.36
CA GLU A 67 -5.06 21.81 -2.52
C GLU A 67 -5.87 20.58 -2.97
N THR A 68 -7.13 20.83 -3.30
CA THR A 68 -7.96 19.85 -4.02
C THR A 68 -7.61 19.89 -5.51
N PHE A 69 -8.03 18.87 -6.24
CA PHE A 69 -7.98 18.87 -7.70
C PHE A 69 -9.29 18.30 -8.25
N ASP A 70 -9.68 18.76 -9.43
CA ASP A 70 -10.81 18.18 -10.15
C ASP A 70 -10.36 16.91 -10.88
N GLY A 71 -10.86 15.76 -10.43
CA GLY A 71 -10.58 14.46 -11.01
C GLY A 71 -11.65 13.97 -11.99
N SER A 72 -12.67 14.77 -12.29
CA SER A 72 -13.88 14.33 -13.00
C SER A 72 -13.57 13.75 -14.39
N GLU A 73 -12.68 14.39 -15.15
CA GLU A 73 -12.28 13.91 -16.49
C GLU A 73 -11.58 12.54 -16.41
N ILE A 74 -10.68 12.36 -15.44
CA ILE A 74 -9.97 11.09 -15.23
C ILE A 74 -10.99 9.99 -14.90
N LEU A 75 -11.89 10.27 -13.95
CA LEU A 75 -12.92 9.31 -13.56
C LEU A 75 -13.86 8.98 -14.71
N GLN A 76 -14.28 9.97 -15.49
CA GLN A 76 -15.17 9.76 -16.63
C GLN A 76 -14.50 8.93 -17.73
N ARG A 77 -13.20 9.15 -17.98
CA ARG A 77 -12.44 8.43 -18.99
C ARG A 77 -12.17 6.97 -18.62
N PHE A 78 -11.95 6.70 -17.33
CA PHE A 78 -11.54 5.37 -16.86
C PHE A 78 -12.59 4.63 -16.03
N LYS A 79 -13.83 5.14 -15.94
CA LYS A 79 -14.91 4.53 -15.13
C LYS A 79 -15.17 3.05 -15.43
N ASP A 80 -15.02 2.66 -16.69
CA ASP A 80 -15.25 1.29 -17.19
C ASP A 80 -13.95 0.63 -17.67
N PHE A 81 -12.79 1.21 -17.36
CA PHE A 81 -11.51 0.64 -17.78
C PHE A 81 -11.14 -0.55 -16.89
N ASP A 82 -10.92 -1.70 -17.51
CA ASP A 82 -10.38 -2.88 -16.84
C ASP A 82 -8.85 -2.74 -16.71
N PHE A 83 -8.39 -2.49 -15.48
CA PHE A 83 -6.96 -2.40 -15.14
C PHE A 83 -6.29 -3.78 -15.07
N GLY A 84 -7.05 -4.86 -15.23
CA GLY A 84 -6.60 -6.23 -15.17
C GLY A 84 -6.65 -6.82 -13.78
N VAL A 85 -6.10 -8.03 -13.67
CA VAL A 85 -6.04 -8.82 -12.44
C VAL A 85 -4.58 -8.95 -12.02
N VAL A 86 -4.33 -8.89 -10.72
CA VAL A 86 -3.02 -9.23 -10.15
C VAL A 86 -3.17 -10.40 -9.18
N GLU A 87 -2.17 -11.26 -9.17
CA GLU A 87 -2.06 -12.31 -8.16
C GLU A 87 -1.40 -11.74 -6.89
N LEU A 88 -2.03 -11.94 -5.74
CA LEU A 88 -1.47 -11.53 -4.46
C LEU A 88 -0.47 -12.59 -3.98
N ASN A 89 0.81 -12.37 -4.27
CA ASN A 89 1.89 -13.31 -3.94
C ASN A 89 2.67 -12.97 -2.67
N GLN A 90 2.64 -11.71 -2.22
CA GLN A 90 3.41 -11.24 -1.07
C GLN A 90 2.69 -10.13 -0.31
N ILE A 91 2.90 -10.10 1.01
CA ILE A 91 2.52 -8.97 1.89
C ILE A 91 3.79 -8.39 2.49
N HIS A 92 3.97 -7.07 2.38
CA HIS A 92 5.16 -6.37 2.84
C HIS A 92 4.80 -5.50 4.04
N LEU A 93 5.58 -5.59 5.12
CA LEU A 93 5.60 -4.57 6.17
C LEU A 93 6.62 -3.51 5.74
N SER A 94 6.13 -2.44 5.14
CA SER A 94 6.99 -1.38 4.59
C SER A 94 7.24 -0.25 5.60
N GLN A 95 8.46 0.29 5.59
CA GLN A 95 8.78 1.51 6.31
C GLN A 95 8.27 2.73 5.53
N ARG A 96 7.61 3.64 6.25
CA ARG A 96 7.08 4.89 5.67
C ARG A 96 8.21 5.85 5.33
N ASP A 97 8.02 6.60 4.25
CA ASP A 97 8.93 7.69 3.82
C ASP A 97 10.36 7.21 3.48
N SER A 98 10.55 5.91 3.24
CA SER A 98 11.81 5.31 2.78
C SER A 98 11.59 4.51 1.50
N ALA A 99 12.48 4.69 0.53
CA ALA A 99 12.52 3.92 -0.71
C ALA A 99 13.76 3.00 -0.72
N GLY A 100 13.60 1.79 -1.25
CA GLY A 100 14.70 0.91 -1.63
C GLY A 100 15.30 1.31 -2.97
N ASP A 101 16.31 0.57 -3.42
CA ASP A 101 17.08 0.87 -4.63
C ASP A 101 16.23 0.80 -5.93
N ASP A 102 15.10 0.11 -5.89
CA ASP A 102 14.13 -0.01 -6.99
C ASP A 102 13.06 1.11 -7.00
N GLY A 103 13.13 2.05 -6.06
CA GLY A 103 12.15 3.11 -5.87
C GLY A 103 10.85 2.64 -5.19
N TYR A 104 10.77 1.38 -4.76
CA TYR A 104 9.66 0.84 -3.98
C TYR A 104 9.85 1.14 -2.49
N TYR A 105 8.78 1.05 -1.69
CA TYR A 105 8.92 1.22 -0.24
C TYR A 105 9.83 0.16 0.36
N GLN A 106 10.81 0.57 1.15
CA GLN A 106 11.73 -0.35 1.83
C GLN A 106 10.96 -1.29 2.78
N PRO A 107 10.95 -2.61 2.55
CA PRO A 107 10.31 -3.54 3.46
C PRO A 107 11.19 -3.79 4.68
N THR A 108 10.56 -3.84 5.86
CA THR A 108 11.14 -4.42 7.08
C THR A 108 10.91 -5.94 7.14
N CYS A 109 9.78 -6.40 6.59
CA CYS A 109 9.43 -7.82 6.51
C CYS A 109 8.65 -8.09 5.22
N VAL A 110 8.84 -9.28 4.65
CA VAL A 110 8.11 -9.78 3.49
C VAL A 110 7.56 -11.16 3.81
N VAL A 111 6.25 -11.32 3.69
CA VAL A 111 5.55 -12.59 3.85
C VAL A 111 5.13 -13.08 2.48
N SER A 112 5.71 -14.20 2.03
CA SER A 112 5.27 -14.87 0.81
C SER A 112 3.99 -15.67 1.08
N LEU A 113 2.99 -15.44 0.23
CA LEU A 113 1.74 -16.19 0.22
C LEU A 113 1.96 -17.39 -0.71
N VAL A 114 1.83 -18.58 -0.15
CA VAL A 114 1.87 -19.82 -0.93
C VAL A 114 0.42 -20.23 -1.06
N MET A 115 -0.13 -20.20 -2.27
CA MET A 115 -1.43 -20.82 -2.51
C MET A 115 -1.20 -22.33 -2.38
N GLN A 116 -1.71 -22.95 -1.33
CA GLN A 116 -1.83 -24.40 -1.30
C GLN A 116 -2.89 -24.75 -2.35
N GLY A 117 -2.45 -25.35 -3.45
CA GLY A 117 -3.32 -25.96 -4.46
C GLY A 117 -3.94 -27.25 -3.96
#